data_AF-A0A945U9J1-F1
#
_entry.id   AF-A0A945U9J1-F1
#
_cell.length_a   1.000
_cell.length_b   1.000
_cell.length_c   1.000
_cell.angle_alpha   90.00
_cell.angle_beta   90.00
_cell.angle_gamma   90.00
#
_symmetry.space_group_name_H-M   'P 1'
#
loop_
_entity.id
_entity.type
_entity.pdbx_description
1 polymer ?
#
loop_
_entity_poly.entity_id
_entity_poly.type
_entity_poly.pdbx_seq_one_letter_code
_entity_poly.pdbx_strand_id
1 'polypeptide(L)'
;MDDVYSDQISRIREHTLKEDEKLAEVMRTIDQASQVIGALADNSEKIGGVANKIDAIARQTNLLALNATIEAARAGEAGKGFAVVANEVKELSRDTSNATADIHAVIEEVRTETNDAIKIMAKVVQDIKEVEELSAKITIAVDE
;
A
#
# COMPACT_ATOMS: atom_id res chain seq x y z
N MET A 1 21.07 53.81 13.65
CA MET A 1 20.41 52.75 14.44
C MET A 1 19.21 52.22 13.66
N ASP A 2 18.40 53.11 13.05
CA ASP A 2 17.27 52.74 12.16
C ASP A 2 17.65 51.88 10.93
N ASP A 3 18.82 52.11 10.34
CA ASP A 3 19.28 51.39 9.13
C ASP A 3 19.53 49.89 9.37
N VAL A 4 19.97 49.54 10.59
CA VAL A 4 20.21 48.14 10.99
C VAL A 4 18.89 47.38 11.23
N TYR A 5 17.87 48.05 11.77
CA TYR A 5 16.54 47.47 11.98
C TYR A 5 15.80 47.27 10.64
N SER A 6 15.91 48.23 9.71
CA SER A 6 15.36 48.11 8.35
C SER A 6 15.96 46.93 7.57
N ASP A 7 17.27 46.73 7.70
CA ASP A 7 17.97 45.60 7.07
C ASP A 7 17.58 44.25 7.71
N GLN A 8 17.41 44.19 9.03
CA GLN A 8 16.92 42.99 9.72
C GLN A 8 15.47 42.63 9.31
N ILE A 9 14.57 43.61 9.24
CA ILE A 9 13.18 43.43 8.77
C ILE A 9 13.15 42.90 7.34
N SER A 10 13.98 43.47 6.45
CA SER A 10 14.07 43.02 5.05
C SER A 10 14.57 41.58 4.96
N ARG A 11 15.56 41.19 5.78
CA ARG A 11 16.06 39.81 5.85
C ARG A 11 15.02 38.83 6.39
N ILE A 12 14.25 39.20 7.41
CA ILE A 12 13.16 38.37 7.93
C ILE A 12 12.11 38.14 6.83
N ARG A 13 11.68 39.20 6.14
CA ARG A 13 10.71 39.10 5.05
C ARG A 13 11.20 38.18 3.93
N GLU A 14 12.47 38.32 3.51
CA GLU A 14 13.05 37.44 2.48
C GLU A 14 13.09 35.98 2.94
N HIS A 15 13.44 35.73 4.21
CA HIS A 15 13.45 34.38 4.78
C HIS A 15 12.05 33.76 4.82
N THR A 16 11.04 34.49 5.29
CA THR A 16 9.65 34.01 5.36
C THR A 16 9.09 33.67 3.96
N LEU A 17 9.37 34.49 2.94
CA LEU A 17 8.96 34.19 1.56
C LEU A 17 9.62 32.91 1.02
N LYS A 18 10.90 32.70 1.30
CA LYS A 18 11.61 31.46 0.92
C LYS A 18 11.07 30.24 1.66
N GLU A 19 10.67 30.40 2.92
CA GLU A 19 10.04 29.32 3.69
C GLU A 19 8.70 28.93 3.07
N ASP A 20 7.86 29.90 2.69
CA ASP A 20 6.56 29.64 2.05
C ASP A 20 6.71 28.92 0.70
N GLU A 21 7.69 29.32 -0.12
CA GLU A 21 8.02 28.61 -1.37
C GLU A 21 8.41 27.15 -1.10
N LYS A 22 9.18 26.91 -0.03
CA LYS A 22 9.62 25.57 0.34
C LYS A 22 8.45 24.71 0.85
N LEU A 23 7.54 25.28 1.64
CA LEU A 23 6.34 24.59 2.09
C LEU A 23 5.43 24.18 0.93
N ALA A 24 5.29 25.05 -0.08
CA ALA A 24 4.56 24.72 -1.31
C ALA A 24 5.22 23.59 -2.13
N GLU A 25 6.55 23.44 -2.08
CA GLU A 25 7.26 22.30 -2.66
C GLU A 25 7.01 21.01 -1.86
N VAL A 26 7.00 21.09 -0.53
CA VAL A 26 6.69 19.95 0.34
C VAL A 26 5.27 19.47 0.11
N MET A 27 4.28 20.37 0.00
CA MET A 27 2.89 20.01 -0.30
C MET A 27 2.77 19.25 -1.63
N ARG A 28 3.44 19.73 -2.69
CA ARG A 28 3.48 19.02 -3.99
C ARG A 28 4.09 17.63 -3.86
N THR A 29 5.12 17.47 -3.03
CA THR A 29 5.76 16.18 -2.77
C THR A 29 4.83 15.23 -2.03
N ILE A 30 4.06 15.73 -1.05
CA ILE A 30 3.06 14.94 -0.33
C ILE A 30 1.93 14.50 -1.25
N ASP A 31 1.44 15.37 -2.14
CA ASP A 31 0.42 15.03 -3.13
C ASP A 31 0.90 13.91 -4.06
N GLN A 32 2.14 14.02 -4.56
CA GLN A 32 2.75 12.97 -5.38
C GLN A 32 2.90 11.66 -4.62
N ALA A 33 3.35 11.71 -3.36
CA ALA A 33 3.49 10.53 -2.54
C ALA A 33 2.14 9.86 -2.25
N SER A 34 1.08 10.66 -2.02
CA SER A 34 -0.29 10.19 -1.83
C SER A 34 -0.82 9.47 -3.08
N GLN A 35 -0.53 9.98 -4.27
CA GLN A 35 -0.90 9.33 -5.53
C GLN A 35 -0.20 7.97 -5.71
N VAL A 36 1.10 7.90 -5.41
CA VAL A 36 1.88 6.65 -5.51
C VAL A 36 1.35 5.61 -4.53
N ILE A 37 1.03 6.01 -3.29
CA ILE A 37 0.48 5.11 -2.27
C ILE A 37 -0.94 4.66 -2.64
N GLY A 38 -1.78 5.55 -3.17
CA GLY A 38 -3.09 5.18 -3.70
C GLY A 38 -2.98 4.12 -4.81
N ALA A 39 -2.06 4.32 -5.76
CA ALA A 39 -1.81 3.34 -6.81
C ALA A 39 -1.27 2.00 -6.27
N LEU A 40 -0.48 2.02 -5.19
CA LEU A 40 -0.02 0.80 -4.51
C LEU A 40 -1.20 0.05 -3.88
N ALA A 41 -2.12 0.76 -3.21
CA ALA A 41 -3.33 0.16 -2.64
C ALA A 41 -4.21 -0.49 -3.73
N ASP A 42 -4.46 0.21 -4.83
CA ASP A 42 -5.23 -0.33 -5.97
C ASP A 42 -4.58 -1.57 -6.58
N ASN A 43 -3.26 -1.58 -6.70
CA ASN A 43 -2.52 -2.72 -7.23
C ASN A 43 -2.57 -3.92 -6.28
N SER A 44 -2.44 -3.70 -4.97
CA SER A 44 -2.60 -4.74 -3.96
C SER A 44 -4.00 -5.38 -4.00
N GLU A 45 -5.06 -4.59 -4.21
CA GLU A 45 -6.41 -5.12 -4.39
C GLU A 45 -6.53 -6.01 -5.65
N LYS A 46 -5.94 -5.58 -6.77
CA LYS A 46 -5.89 -6.41 -8.00
C LYS A 46 -5.15 -7.73 -7.77
N ILE A 47 -4.03 -7.70 -7.05
CA ILE A 47 -3.28 -8.92 -6.70
C ILE A 47 -4.17 -9.82 -5.83
N GLY A 48 -4.91 -9.28 -4.87
CA GLY A 48 -5.87 -10.03 -4.05
C GLY A 48 -6.97 -10.68 -4.88
N GLY A 49 -7.48 -9.98 -5.89
CA GLY A 49 -8.43 -10.54 -6.85
C GLY A 49 -7.85 -11.71 -7.66
N VAL A 50 -6.58 -11.65 -8.03
CA VAL A 50 -5.88 -12.76 -8.71
C VAL A 50 -5.66 -13.94 -7.76
N ALA A 51 -5.19 -13.68 -6.53
CA ALA A 51 -5.00 -14.71 -5.51
C ALA A 51 -6.29 -15.48 -5.21
N ASN A 52 -7.43 -14.78 -5.09
CA ASN A 52 -8.75 -15.38 -4.93
C ASN A 52 -9.12 -16.32 -6.08
N LYS A 53 -8.81 -15.93 -7.33
CA LYS A 53 -9.05 -16.80 -8.49
C LYS A 53 -8.17 -18.05 -8.46
N ILE A 54 -6.92 -17.92 -8.05
CA ILE A 54 -6.00 -19.06 -7.92
C ILE A 54 -6.49 -20.01 -6.82
N ASP A 55 -6.93 -19.51 -5.65
CA ASP A 55 -7.47 -20.36 -4.58
C ASP A 55 -8.73 -21.11 -5.04
N ALA A 56 -9.62 -20.44 -5.79
CA ALA A 56 -10.79 -21.09 -6.36
C ALA A 56 -10.41 -22.24 -7.33
N ILE A 57 -9.42 -22.02 -8.19
CA ILE A 57 -8.88 -23.05 -9.09
C ILE A 57 -8.26 -24.20 -8.29
N ALA A 58 -7.48 -23.90 -7.25
CA ALA A 58 -6.86 -24.88 -6.38
C ALA A 58 -7.90 -25.76 -5.68
N ARG A 59 -8.95 -25.16 -5.11
CA ARG A 59 -10.07 -25.89 -4.49
C ARG A 59 -10.80 -26.78 -5.48
N GLN A 60 -11.07 -26.28 -6.69
CA GLN A 60 -11.71 -27.07 -7.74
C GLN A 60 -10.81 -28.24 -8.18
N THR A 61 -9.50 -28.00 -8.31
CA THR A 61 -8.51 -29.03 -8.68
C THR A 61 -8.40 -30.11 -7.61
N ASN A 62 -8.41 -29.72 -6.33
CA ASN A 62 -8.46 -30.65 -5.21
C ASN A 62 -9.74 -31.51 -5.22
N LEU A 63 -10.89 -30.94 -5.59
CA LEU A 63 -12.15 -31.70 -5.72
C LEU A 63 -12.10 -32.68 -6.90
N LEU A 64 -11.54 -32.26 -8.04
CA LEU A 64 -11.34 -33.15 -9.19
C LEU A 64 -10.38 -34.29 -8.86
N ALA A 65 -9.29 -34.00 -8.15
CA ALA A 65 -8.32 -35.00 -7.68
C ALA A 65 -8.97 -35.99 -6.72
N LEU A 66 -9.82 -35.52 -5.80
CA LEU A 66 -10.58 -36.38 -4.90
C LEU A 66 -11.49 -37.36 -5.67
N ASN A 67 -12.22 -36.86 -6.67
CA ASN A 67 -13.06 -37.71 -7.52
C ASN A 67 -12.22 -38.75 -8.27
N ALA A 68 -11.05 -38.37 -8.78
CA ALA A 68 -10.12 -39.29 -9.42
C ALA A 68 -9.60 -40.36 -8.46
N THR A 69 -9.28 -40.01 -7.21
CA THR A 69 -8.91 -40.98 -6.16
C THR A 69 -10.03 -41.99 -5.90
N ILE A 70 -11.29 -41.54 -5.85
CA ILE A 70 -12.47 -42.41 -5.66
C ILE A 70 -12.61 -43.39 -6.83
N GLU A 71 -12.53 -42.90 -8.07
CA GLU A 71 -12.67 -43.75 -9.25
C GLU A 71 -11.50 -44.73 -9.40
N ALA A 72 -10.28 -44.30 -9.05
CA ALA A 72 -9.11 -45.16 -9.01
C ALA A 72 -9.26 -46.30 -7.98
N ALA A 73 -9.83 -46.01 -6.80
CA ALA A 73 -10.15 -47.05 -5.81
C ALA A 73 -11.21 -48.04 -6.34
N ARG A 74 -12.20 -47.55 -7.09
CA ARG A 74 -13.25 -48.38 -7.71
C ARG A 74 -12.71 -49.32 -8.79
N ALA A 75 -11.67 -48.88 -9.52
CA ALA A 75 -10.99 -49.70 -10.52
C ALA A 75 -10.05 -50.78 -9.92
N GLY A 76 -9.88 -50.80 -8.59
CA GLY A 76 -9.06 -51.80 -7.89
C GLY A 76 -7.59 -51.78 -8.33
N GLU A 77 -7.04 -52.95 -8.65
CA GLU A 77 -5.63 -53.08 -9.07
C GLU A 77 -5.29 -52.26 -10.32
N ALA A 78 -6.23 -52.13 -11.27
CA ALA A 78 -6.03 -51.35 -12.49
C ALA A 78 -5.91 -49.84 -12.23
N GLY A 79 -6.43 -49.36 -11.09
CA GLY A 79 -6.44 -47.95 -10.72
C GLY A 79 -5.23 -47.49 -9.90
N LYS A 80 -4.32 -48.38 -9.48
CA LYS A 80 -3.21 -48.03 -8.57
C LYS A 80 -2.34 -46.88 -9.07
N GLY A 81 -1.96 -46.88 -10.35
CA GLY A 81 -1.17 -45.80 -10.94
C GLY A 81 -1.91 -44.46 -10.96
N PHE A 82 -3.21 -44.49 -11.30
CA PHE A 82 -4.07 -43.30 -11.26
C PHE A 82 -4.26 -42.77 -9.84
N ALA A 83 -4.33 -43.64 -8.83
CA ALA A 83 -4.46 -43.23 -7.44
C ALA A 83 -3.24 -42.42 -6.95
N VAL A 84 -2.02 -42.82 -7.36
CA VAL A 84 -0.79 -42.08 -7.02
C VAL A 84 -0.82 -40.68 -7.61
N VAL A 85 -1.13 -40.56 -8.92
CA VAL A 85 -1.22 -39.26 -9.59
C VAL A 85 -2.32 -38.39 -8.97
N ALA A 86 -3.49 -38.95 -8.67
CA ALA A 86 -4.59 -38.21 -8.05
C ALA A 86 -4.20 -37.66 -6.66
N ASN A 87 -3.45 -38.43 -5.87
CA ASN A 87 -2.95 -37.96 -4.57
C ASN A 87 -1.92 -36.83 -4.72
N GLU A 88 -0.99 -36.94 -5.68
CA GLU A 88 -0.01 -35.87 -5.96
C GLU A 88 -0.70 -34.56 -6.36
N VAL A 89 -1.69 -34.62 -7.26
CA VAL A 89 -2.48 -33.44 -7.67
C VAL A 89 -3.24 -32.84 -6.49
N LYS A 90 -3.73 -33.68 -5.57
CA LYS A 90 -4.42 -33.24 -4.37
C LYS A 90 -3.49 -32.49 -3.41
N GLU A 91 -2.26 -32.99 -3.21
CA GLU A 91 -1.24 -32.32 -2.41
C GLU A 91 -0.85 -30.97 -3.04
N LEU A 92 -0.54 -30.96 -4.34
CA LEU A 92 -0.19 -29.74 -5.07
C LEU A 92 -1.29 -28.67 -5.02
N SER A 93 -2.56 -29.10 -5.08
CA SER A 93 -3.71 -28.21 -4.93
C SER A 93 -3.81 -27.61 -3.53
N ARG A 94 -3.52 -28.39 -2.48
CA ARG A 94 -3.49 -27.86 -1.09
C ARG A 94 -2.35 -26.87 -0.89
N ASP A 95 -1.17 -27.18 -1.40
CA ASP A 95 -0.02 -26.28 -1.33
C ASP A 95 -0.28 -24.98 -2.07
N THR A 96 -0.96 -25.05 -3.22
CA THR A 96 -1.41 -23.86 -3.96
C THR A 96 -2.37 -23.01 -3.12
N SER A 97 -3.36 -23.62 -2.48
CA SER A 97 -4.28 -22.88 -1.58
C SER A 97 -3.55 -22.24 -0.40
N ASN A 98 -2.58 -22.94 0.20
CA ASN A 98 -1.76 -22.37 1.28
C ASN A 98 -0.95 -21.17 0.80
N ALA A 99 -0.28 -21.28 -0.36
CA ALA A 99 0.47 -20.17 -0.94
C ALA A 99 -0.44 -18.96 -1.25
N THR A 100 -1.68 -19.18 -1.72
CA THR A 100 -2.63 -18.07 -1.90
C THR A 100 -3.05 -17.43 -0.59
N ALA A 101 -3.16 -18.18 0.50
CA ALA A 101 -3.45 -17.63 1.82
C ALA A 101 -2.29 -16.76 2.33
N ASP A 102 -1.05 -17.17 2.09
CA ASP A 102 0.14 -16.36 2.43
C ASP A 102 0.18 -15.06 1.61
N ILE A 103 -0.16 -15.11 0.31
CA ILE A 103 -0.30 -13.90 -0.52
C ILE A 103 -1.36 -12.95 0.07
N HIS A 104 -2.48 -13.48 0.55
CA HIS A 104 -3.50 -12.65 1.21
C HIS A 104 -2.97 -11.97 2.48
N ALA A 105 -2.20 -12.68 3.30
CA ALA A 105 -1.60 -12.09 4.49
C ALA A 105 -0.69 -10.90 4.13
N VAL A 106 0.18 -11.07 3.12
CA VAL A 106 1.06 -10.00 2.63
C VAL A 106 0.27 -8.81 2.09
N ILE A 107 -0.83 -9.04 1.36
CA ILE A 107 -1.69 -7.95 0.86
C ILE A 107 -2.31 -7.15 2.01
N GLU A 108 -2.75 -7.82 3.07
CA GLU A 108 -3.33 -7.16 4.24
C GLU A 108 -2.30 -6.32 5.00
N GLU A 109 -1.05 -6.79 5.09
CA GLU A 109 0.08 -6.04 5.63
C GLU A 109 0.35 -4.78 4.79
N VAL A 110 0.49 -4.91 3.47
CA VAL A 110 0.70 -3.77 2.56
C VAL A 110 -0.47 -2.78 2.64
N ARG A 111 -1.72 -3.27 2.75
CA ARG A 111 -2.89 -2.40 2.91
C ARG A 111 -2.83 -1.63 4.24
N THR A 112 -2.33 -2.23 5.30
CA THR A 112 -2.18 -1.57 6.59
C THR A 112 -1.10 -0.48 6.52
N GLU A 113 0.06 -0.81 5.97
CA GLU A 113 1.18 0.13 5.80
C GLU A 113 0.81 1.33 4.92
N THR A 114 0.12 1.10 3.80
CA THR A 114 -0.37 2.17 2.92
C THR A 114 -1.35 3.10 3.61
N ASN A 115 -2.28 2.56 4.40
CA ASN A 115 -3.21 3.38 5.20
C ASN A 115 -2.49 4.21 6.26
N ASP A 116 -1.50 3.65 6.93
CA ASP A 116 -0.74 4.38 7.95
C ASP A 116 0.12 5.47 7.32
N ALA A 117 0.70 5.23 6.16
CA ALA A 117 1.41 6.24 5.39
C ALA A 117 0.48 7.41 4.97
N ILE A 118 -0.76 7.13 4.55
CA ILE A 118 -1.77 8.17 4.26
C ILE A 118 -2.07 9.02 5.51
N LYS A 119 -2.22 8.39 6.69
CA LYS A 119 -2.44 9.14 7.95
C LYS A 119 -1.27 10.04 8.30
N ILE A 120 -0.04 9.54 8.13
CA ILE A 120 1.18 10.33 8.36
C ILE A 120 1.21 11.53 7.41
N MET A 121 0.92 11.32 6.12
CA MET A 121 0.86 12.42 5.14
C MET A 121 -0.21 13.46 5.51
N ALA A 122 -1.40 13.02 5.92
CA ALA A 122 -2.45 13.93 6.37
C ALA A 122 -2.02 14.76 7.58
N LYS A 123 -1.26 14.17 8.51
CA LYS A 123 -0.69 14.91 9.64
C LYS A 123 0.34 15.95 9.16
N VAL A 124 1.23 15.59 8.24
CA VAL A 124 2.21 16.55 7.70
C VAL A 124 1.51 17.71 6.99
N VAL A 125 0.42 17.46 6.27
CA VAL A 125 -0.41 18.52 5.66
C VAL A 125 -0.98 19.47 6.73
N GLN A 126 -1.41 18.94 7.88
CA GLN A 126 -1.87 19.77 9.00
C GLN A 126 -0.71 20.59 9.58
N ASP A 127 0.43 19.95 9.87
CA ASP A 127 1.60 20.61 10.43
C ASP A 127 2.06 21.78 9.52
N ILE A 128 2.04 21.61 8.19
CA ILE A 128 2.38 22.69 7.26
C ILE A 128 1.38 23.84 7.31
N LYS A 129 0.07 23.57 7.40
CA LYS A 129 -0.94 24.63 7.53
C LYS A 129 -0.72 25.48 8.78
N GLU A 130 -0.35 24.84 9.89
CA GLU A 130 0.00 25.56 11.12
C GLU A 130 1.24 26.45 10.93
N VAL A 131 2.24 26.00 10.16
CA VAL A 131 3.41 26.82 9.80
C VAL A 131 3.01 28.00 8.89
N GLU A 132 2.17 27.78 7.87
CA GLU A 132 1.68 28.84 6.98
C GLU A 132 0.93 29.94 7.77
N GLU A 133 0.12 29.56 8.76
CA GLU A 133 -0.56 30.53 9.65
C GLU A 133 0.42 31.35 10.50
N LEU A 134 1.52 30.73 10.95
CA LEU A 134 2.57 31.42 11.70
C LEU A 134 3.38 32.37 10.80
N SER A 135 3.76 31.92 9.59
CA SER A 135 4.42 32.76 8.57
C SER A 135 3.59 33.99 8.23
N ALA A 136 2.27 33.83 8.07
CA ALA A 136 1.36 34.94 7.80
C ALA A 136 1.33 35.95 8.96
N LYS A 137 1.33 35.50 10.22
CA LYS A 137 1.41 36.38 11.40
C LYS A 137 2.73 37.14 11.46
N ILE A 138 3.85 36.50 11.12
CA ILE A 138 5.18 37.14 11.07
C ILE A 138 5.17 38.24 10.01
N THR A 139 4.65 37.95 8.82
CA THR A 139 4.58 38.93 7.73
C THR A 139 3.79 40.17 8.13
N ILE A 140 2.62 39.98 8.77
CA ILE A 140 1.80 41.10 9.29
C ILE A 140 2.59 41.93 10.31
N ALA A 141 3.24 41.28 11.29
CA ALA A 141 3.98 41.96 12.35
C ALA A 141 5.23 42.70 11.86
N VAL A 142 5.77 42.30 10.70
CA VAL A 142 6.94 42.93 10.05
C VAL A 142 6.52 44.08 9.12
N ASP A 143 5.26 44.10 8.69
CA ASP A 143 4.67 45.17 7.88
C ASP A 143 4.06 46.32 8.73
N GLU A 144 3.79 46.07 10.03
CA GLU A 144 3.42 47.09 11.04
C GLU A 144 4.63 47.91 11.55
#